data_AF-A0A1N7N8B1-F1
#
_entry.id   AF-A0A1N7N8B1-F1
#
_cell.length_a   1.000
_cell.length_b   1.000
_cell.length_c   1.000
_cell.angle_alpha   90.00
_cell.angle_beta   90.00
_cell.angle_gamma   90.00
#
_symmetry.space_group_name_H-M   'P 1'
#
loop_
_entity.id
_entity.type
_entity.pdbx_description
1 polymer ?
#
loop_
_entity_poly.entity_id
_entity_poly.type
_entity_poly.pdbx_seq_one_letter_code
_entity_poly.pdbx_strand_id
1 'polypeptide(L)'
;MASTLAKAVKEKKPIVVTGWQPHWKFARFQLKFLDDPKKEFGQSEEIHTIVSKDLKEKNPEAYQIMDRFHWTPGDMEEVMLMIQEGKEPEQAAAAWVEKNKDKVKKWTQ
;
A
#
# COMPACT_ATOMS: atom_id res chain seq x y z
N MET A 1 8.45 -6.41 -14.23
CA MET A 1 7.95 -7.54 -13.41
C MET A 1 6.42 -7.73 -13.52
N ALA A 2 5.60 -6.71 -13.23
CA ALA A 2 4.14 -6.87 -13.27
C ALA A 2 3.57 -7.24 -14.67
N SER A 3 4.15 -6.71 -15.75
CA SER A 3 3.79 -7.08 -17.13
C SER A 3 4.12 -8.54 -17.45
N THR A 4 5.29 -9.03 -17.01
CA THR A 4 5.71 -10.43 -17.15
C THR A 4 4.78 -11.36 -16.39
N LEU A 5 4.42 -11.00 -15.16
CA LEU A 5 3.43 -11.72 -14.36
C LEU A 5 2.08 -11.78 -15.06
N ALA A 6 1.56 -10.64 -15.55
CA ALA A 6 0.28 -10.58 -16.24
C ALA A 6 0.25 -11.47 -17.49
N LYS A 7 1.34 -11.47 -18.28
CA LYS A 7 1.48 -12.35 -19.45
C LYS A 7 1.47 -13.82 -19.06
N ALA A 8 2.27 -14.21 -18.06
CA ALA A 8 2.33 -15.59 -17.59
C ALA A 8 1.00 -16.09 -17.04
N VAL A 9 0.28 -15.26 -16.26
CA VAL A 9 -1.08 -15.57 -15.78
C VAL A 9 -2.04 -15.76 -16.94
N LYS A 10 -2.04 -14.85 -17.94
CA LYS A 10 -2.88 -14.95 -19.14
C LYS A 10 -2.60 -16.23 -19.94
N GLU A 11 -1.33 -16.58 -20.09
CA GLU A 11 -0.88 -17.78 -20.82
C GLU A 11 -0.92 -19.06 -19.96
N LYS A 12 -1.35 -18.98 -18.69
CA LYS A 12 -1.34 -20.07 -17.70
C LYS A 12 0.03 -20.75 -17.56
N LYS A 13 1.11 -19.97 -17.66
CA LYS A 13 2.49 -20.44 -17.52
C LYS A 13 2.96 -20.31 -16.07
N PRO A 14 3.74 -21.28 -15.55
CA PRO A 14 4.38 -21.16 -14.26
C PRO A 14 5.29 -19.93 -14.20
N ILE A 15 5.21 -19.17 -13.10
CA ILE A 15 6.10 -18.04 -12.85
C ILE A 15 6.30 -17.85 -11.34
N VAL A 16 7.51 -17.45 -10.96
CA VAL A 16 7.85 -17.00 -9.60
C VAL A 16 8.37 -15.57 -9.71
N VAL A 17 7.89 -14.69 -8.84
CA VAL A 17 8.31 -13.28 -8.78
C VAL A 17 8.51 -12.87 -7.34
N THR A 18 9.36 -11.87 -7.10
CA THR A 18 9.42 -11.19 -5.82
C THR A 18 8.16 -10.34 -5.65
N GLY A 19 7.42 -10.57 -4.57
CA GLY A 19 6.18 -9.87 -4.24
C GLY A 19 6.21 -9.38 -2.80
N TRP A 20 5.43 -8.35 -2.53
CA TRP A 20 5.23 -7.77 -1.20
C TRP A 20 3.77 -7.39 -1.05
N GLN A 21 3.28 -7.34 0.18
CA GLN A 21 1.95 -6.81 0.51
C GLN A 21 2.09 -5.57 1.41
N PRO A 22 1.24 -4.54 1.24
CA PRO A 22 0.13 -4.43 0.28
C PRO A 22 0.59 -4.12 -1.17
N HIS A 23 -0.08 -4.72 -2.17
CA HIS A 23 0.17 -4.40 -3.58
C HIS A 23 -1.00 -4.82 -4.51
N TRP A 24 -1.37 -3.98 -5.50
CA TRP A 24 -2.51 -4.22 -6.42
C TRP A 24 -2.56 -5.60 -7.11
N LYS A 25 -1.38 -6.16 -7.45
CA LYS A 25 -1.23 -7.53 -7.99
C LYS A 25 -1.98 -8.61 -7.20
N PHE A 26 -2.03 -8.50 -5.86
CA PHE A 26 -2.75 -9.47 -5.02
C PHE A 26 -4.27 -9.29 -5.07
N ALA A 27 -4.76 -8.07 -5.28
CA ALA A 27 -6.17 -7.81 -5.54
C ALA A 27 -6.59 -8.26 -6.95
N ARG A 28 -5.71 -8.14 -7.94
CA ARG A 28 -6.02 -8.43 -9.36
C ARG A 28 -5.81 -9.90 -9.76
N PHE A 29 -4.85 -10.60 -9.16
CA PHE A 29 -4.46 -11.96 -9.54
C PHE A 29 -4.54 -12.89 -8.32
N GLN A 30 -4.88 -14.16 -8.54
CA GLN A 30 -4.81 -15.20 -7.50
C GLN A 30 -3.34 -15.62 -7.26
N LEU A 31 -2.64 -14.85 -6.44
CA LEU A 31 -1.26 -15.13 -6.02
C LEU A 31 -1.24 -15.73 -4.62
N LYS A 32 -0.17 -16.48 -4.32
CA LYS A 32 0.14 -16.98 -2.98
C LYS A 32 1.62 -16.76 -2.68
N PHE A 33 1.94 -16.55 -1.42
CA PHE A 33 3.32 -16.65 -0.97
C PHE A 33 3.76 -18.12 -0.93
N LEU A 34 5.05 -18.34 -1.17
CA LEU A 34 5.69 -19.64 -0.95
C LEU A 34 6.21 -19.67 0.49
N ASP A 35 6.26 -20.86 1.08
CA ASP A 35 6.80 -21.03 2.43
C ASP A 35 8.28 -20.63 2.47
N ASP A 36 8.64 -19.83 3.47
CA ASP A 36 10.03 -19.43 3.74
C ASP A 36 10.51 -20.08 5.06
N PRO A 37 10.90 -21.37 5.05
CA PRO A 37 11.29 -22.09 6.26
C PRO A 37 12.59 -21.55 6.88
N LYS A 38 13.43 -20.89 6.09
CA LYS A 38 14.68 -20.29 6.54
C LYS A 38 14.53 -18.85 7.02
N LYS A 39 13.37 -18.23 6.78
CA LYS A 39 13.07 -16.82 7.09
C LYS A 39 14.08 -15.87 6.43
N GLU A 40 14.51 -16.18 5.20
CA GLU A 40 15.43 -15.32 4.45
C GLU A 40 14.81 -13.96 4.12
N PHE A 41 13.48 -13.90 3.99
CA PHE A 41 12.72 -12.65 3.78
C PHE A 41 12.22 -12.03 5.09
N GLY A 42 12.59 -12.59 6.25
CA GLY A 42 12.15 -12.08 7.55
C GLY A 42 10.77 -12.57 7.96
N GLN A 43 10.03 -11.73 8.70
CA GLN A 43 8.69 -12.00 9.21
C GLN A 43 7.70 -10.96 8.68
N SER A 44 6.53 -10.83 9.30
CA SER A 44 5.60 -9.73 8.98
C SER A 44 6.31 -8.39 9.07
N GLU A 45 6.24 -7.60 8.01
CA GLU A 45 6.81 -6.26 7.93
C GLU A 45 5.77 -5.22 8.33
N GLU A 46 6.24 -4.08 8.84
CA GLU A 46 5.42 -2.92 9.18
C GLU A 46 5.86 -1.72 8.34
N ILE A 47 4.89 -0.88 7.97
CA ILE A 47 5.15 0.38 7.27
C ILE A 47 5.13 1.49 8.31
N HIS A 48 6.26 2.19 8.45
CA HIS A 48 6.40 3.30 9.39
C HIS A 48 6.54 4.64 8.68
N THR A 49 5.87 5.66 9.22
CA THR A 49 6.10 7.05 8.85
C THR A 49 7.35 7.55 9.56
N ILE A 50 8.30 8.12 8.82
CA ILE A 50 9.52 8.72 9.37
C ILE A 50 9.52 10.20 9.01
N VAL A 51 9.85 11.05 9.99
CA VAL A 51 9.90 12.51 9.84
C VAL A 51 11.28 13.06 10.20
N SER A 52 11.59 14.28 9.76
CA SER A 52 12.81 14.96 10.20
C SER A 52 12.77 15.24 11.71
N LYS A 53 13.95 15.25 12.35
CA LYS A 53 14.07 15.39 13.81
C LYS A 53 13.45 16.69 14.35
N ASP A 54 13.41 17.72 13.52
CA ASP A 54 12.96 19.08 13.84
C ASP A 54 11.53 19.38 13.40
N LEU A 55 10.81 18.41 12.80
CA LEU A 55 9.46 18.65 12.27
C LEU A 55 8.49 19.00 13.40
N LYS A 56 8.62 18.35 14.55
CA LYS A 56 7.74 18.56 15.70
C LYS A 56 7.78 20.00 16.20
N GLU A 57 8.96 20.62 16.19
CA GLU A 57 9.18 21.99 16.61
C GLU A 57 8.82 22.99 15.50
N LYS A 58 9.17 22.69 14.24
CA LYS A 58 8.92 23.59 13.11
C LYS A 58 7.46 23.62 12.67
N ASN A 59 6.77 22.49 12.71
CA ASN A 59 5.38 22.35 12.30
C ASN A 59 4.68 21.25 13.12
N PRO A 60 4.22 21.58 14.34
CA PRO A 60 3.56 20.61 15.22
C PRO A 60 2.25 20.07 14.64
N GLU A 61 1.53 20.85 13.82
CA GLU A 61 0.27 20.43 13.20
C GLU A 61 0.52 19.34 12.15
N ALA A 62 1.49 19.54 11.26
CA ALA A 62 1.89 18.53 10.29
C ALA A 62 2.45 17.28 10.98
N TYR A 63 3.25 17.45 12.05
CA TYR A 63 3.77 16.34 12.84
C TYR A 63 2.63 15.49 13.42
N GLN A 64 1.60 16.11 13.98
CA GLN A 64 0.45 15.38 14.53
C GLN A 64 -0.29 14.56 13.47
N ILE A 65 -0.48 15.10 12.27
CA ILE A 65 -1.10 14.36 11.16
C ILE A 65 -0.24 13.14 10.80
N MET A 66 1.07 13.32 10.67
CA MET A 66 2.01 12.24 10.30
C MET A 66 2.10 11.15 11.37
N ASP A 67 2.04 11.54 12.65
CA ASP A 67 2.07 10.63 13.80
C ASP A 67 0.78 9.81 13.93
N ARG A 68 -0.37 10.42 13.61
CA ARG A 68 -1.69 9.77 13.65
C ARG A 68 -2.04 9.04 12.37
N PHE A 69 -1.29 9.26 11.29
CA PHE A 69 -1.56 8.64 10.00
C PHE A 69 -1.45 7.12 10.11
N HIS A 70 -2.59 6.48 10.00
CA HIS A 70 -2.69 5.03 9.98
C HIS A 70 -3.83 4.59 9.06
N TRP A 71 -3.53 3.60 8.24
CA TRP A 71 -4.44 2.96 7.31
C TRP A 71 -3.99 1.53 7.05
N THR A 72 -4.92 0.72 6.56
CA THR A 72 -4.73 -0.74 6.45
C THR A 72 -4.15 -1.14 5.09
N PRO A 73 -3.57 -2.35 4.97
CA PRO A 73 -3.17 -2.90 3.68
C PRO A 73 -4.29 -2.87 2.61
N GLY A 74 -5.54 -3.12 3.01
CA GLY A 74 -6.69 -3.06 2.10
C GLY A 74 -6.98 -1.64 1.58
N ASP A 75 -6.75 -0.61 2.40
CA ASP A 75 -6.88 0.79 1.98
C ASP A 75 -5.84 1.14 0.91
N MET A 76 -4.60 0.70 1.11
CA MET A 76 -3.51 0.84 0.14
C MET A 76 -3.82 0.11 -1.16
N GLU A 77 -4.29 -1.14 -1.08
CA GLU A 77 -4.65 -1.94 -2.26
C GLU A 77 -5.79 -1.30 -3.08
N GLU A 78 -6.81 -0.74 -2.44
CA GLU A 78 -7.92 -0.04 -3.10
C GLU A 78 -7.42 1.17 -3.89
N VAL A 79 -6.58 2.03 -3.29
CA VAL A 79 -6.00 3.20 -3.96
C VAL A 79 -5.09 2.77 -5.12
N MET A 80 -4.22 1.78 -4.90
CA MET A 80 -3.34 1.28 -5.95
C MET A 80 -4.11 0.66 -7.13
N LEU A 81 -5.23 -0.01 -6.87
CA LEU A 81 -6.08 -0.57 -7.91
C LEU A 81 -6.72 0.54 -8.76
N MET A 82 -7.28 1.58 -8.13
CA MET A 82 -7.83 2.74 -8.83
C MET A 82 -6.82 3.38 -9.78
N ILE A 83 -5.57 3.54 -9.33
CA ILE A 83 -4.48 4.08 -10.15
C ILE A 83 -4.18 3.13 -11.32
N GLN A 84 -4.10 1.82 -11.04
CA GLN A 84 -3.84 0.82 -12.07
C GLN A 84 -4.96 0.72 -13.13
N GLU A 85 -6.18 1.10 -12.79
CA GLU A 85 -7.34 1.19 -13.69
C GLU A 85 -7.41 2.50 -14.48
N GLY A 86 -6.46 3.43 -14.26
CA GLY A 86 -6.26 4.62 -15.06
C GLY A 86 -6.70 5.93 -14.40
N LYS A 87 -7.00 5.95 -13.11
CA LYS A 87 -7.15 7.21 -12.36
C LYS A 87 -5.78 7.81 -12.05
N GLU A 88 -5.70 9.13 -12.09
CA GLU A 88 -4.53 9.84 -11.56
C GLU A 88 -4.43 9.65 -10.03
N PRO A 89 -3.22 9.60 -9.44
CA PRO A 89 -3.02 9.37 -8.01
C PRO A 89 -3.82 10.33 -7.12
N GLU A 90 -3.87 11.61 -7.46
CA GLU A 90 -4.61 12.62 -6.71
C GLU A 90 -6.12 12.37 -6.73
N GLN A 91 -6.64 11.92 -7.87
CA GLN A 91 -8.06 11.57 -8.02
C GLN A 91 -8.42 10.31 -7.24
N ALA A 92 -7.53 9.30 -7.25
CA ALA A 92 -7.70 8.09 -6.47
C ALA A 92 -7.65 8.39 -4.96
N ALA A 93 -6.71 9.22 -4.52
CA ALA A 93 -6.60 9.65 -3.14
C ALA A 93 -7.84 10.44 -2.70
N ALA A 94 -8.30 11.41 -3.49
CA ALA A 94 -9.50 12.18 -3.20
C ALA A 94 -10.74 11.29 -3.09
N ALA A 95 -10.92 10.35 -4.02
CA ALA A 95 -12.04 9.40 -3.97
C ALA A 95 -11.99 8.51 -2.71
N TRP A 96 -10.81 8.05 -2.32
CA TRP A 96 -10.64 7.25 -1.11
C TRP A 96 -10.92 8.08 0.15
N VAL A 97 -10.43 9.33 0.24
CA VAL A 97 -10.69 10.24 1.36
C VAL A 97 -12.19 10.50 1.49
N GLU A 98 -12.90 10.77 0.39
CA GLU A 98 -14.34 11.00 0.39
C GLU A 98 -15.13 9.79 0.91
N LYS A 99 -14.67 8.57 0.59
CA LYS A 99 -15.27 7.32 1.08
C LYS A 99 -14.88 6.98 2.53
N ASN A 100 -13.75 7.48 3.02
CA ASN A 100 -13.16 7.12 4.31
C ASN A 100 -13.03 8.30 5.28
N LYS A 101 -13.97 9.27 5.23
CA LYS A 101 -13.93 10.51 6.03
C LYS A 101 -13.72 10.27 7.52
N ASP A 102 -14.31 9.22 8.09
CA ASP A 102 -14.15 8.89 9.51
C ASP A 102 -12.72 8.47 9.87
N LYS A 103 -12.00 7.82 8.96
CA LYS A 103 -10.58 7.49 9.14
C LYS A 103 -9.74 8.76 9.06
N VAL A 104 -9.97 9.57 8.02
CA VAL A 104 -9.23 10.82 7.79
C VAL A 104 -9.40 11.78 8.97
N LYS A 105 -10.62 11.88 9.52
CA LYS A 105 -10.91 12.73 10.67
C LYS A 105 -10.07 12.36 11.89
N LYS A 106 -9.70 11.10 12.09
CA LYS A 106 -8.84 10.68 13.21
C LYS A 106 -7.40 11.19 13.06
N TRP A 107 -6.94 11.41 11.82
CA TRP A 107 -5.60 11.94 11.56
C TRP A 107 -5.51 13.44 11.85
N THR A 108 -6.63 14.16 11.75
CA THR A 108 -6.73 15.61 11.94
C THR A 108 -7.32 16.01 13.30
N GLN A 109 -7.56 15.05 14.19
CA GLN A 109 -7.94 15.31 15.57
C GLN A 109 -6.76 15.83 16.39
#